data_AF-A0AAD4JR28-F1
#
_entry.id   AF-A0AAD4JR28-F1
#
_cell.length_a   1.000
_cell.length_b   1.000
_cell.length_c   1.000
_cell.angle_alpha   90.00
_cell.angle_beta   90.00
_cell.angle_gamma   90.00
#
_symmetry.space_group_name_H-M   'P 1'
#
loop_
_entity.id
_entity.type
_entity.pdbx_description
1 polymer ?
#
loop_
_entity_poly.entity_id
_entity_poly.type
_entity_poly.pdbx_seq_one_letter_code
_entity_poly.pdbx_strand_id
1 'polypeptide(L)'
;MAGSAAHNIRLYNNDEFDVLLELRSFPNHKRINQVRNRSRPGYVFLDLSGVCTEDAVGLELVNNPKGYLDRSCLMKWMHHLFHAIMNKYGICFTIHAKSLSRHFSIDFMPAVKIERAKSSTWYAIPKVKSGPGNMANFTFLISDVQSELELINRCGFSMKTALRLLQVLHTSKNLKKLSCYHMITVAIWLHRNLGHHTVNPMSITDALFVLLTDLCDAFKKKHLGYVWNAKLNILDNFTPTEMSHYASELSGVYKTLKVYHRNESTLNFSRYSYSYI
;
A
#
# COMPACT_ATOMS: atom_id res chain seq x y z
N MET A 1 9.30 7.95 -4.60
CA MET A 1 8.87 6.59 -5.00
C MET A 1 8.06 5.98 -3.87
N ALA A 2 7.15 5.07 -4.19
CA ALA A 2 6.36 4.28 -3.24
C ALA A 2 6.45 2.79 -3.59
N GLY A 3 5.68 1.95 -2.91
CA GLY A 3 5.52 0.54 -3.27
C GLY A 3 6.75 -0.33 -2.99
N SER A 4 6.78 -1.52 -3.59
CA SER A 4 7.78 -2.55 -3.30
C SER A 4 9.21 -2.13 -3.66
N ALA A 5 9.36 -1.33 -4.72
CA ALA A 5 10.63 -0.74 -5.15
C ALA A 5 11.21 0.20 -4.08
N ALA A 6 10.40 1.14 -3.58
CA ALA A 6 10.84 2.10 -2.57
C ALA A 6 11.19 1.45 -1.23
N HIS A 7 10.44 0.40 -0.85
CA HIS A 7 10.73 -0.41 0.34
C HIS A 7 11.96 -1.32 0.19
N ASN A 8 12.56 -1.39 -1.00
CA ASN A 8 13.64 -2.30 -1.35
C ASN A 8 13.25 -3.77 -1.10
N ILE A 9 12.03 -4.16 -1.45
CA ILE A 9 11.51 -5.54 -1.35
C ILE A 9 10.93 -6.05 -2.66
N ARG A 10 11.19 -5.36 -3.78
CA ARG A 10 10.79 -5.76 -5.12
C ARG A 10 11.42 -7.10 -5.51
N LEU A 11 10.64 -7.97 -6.15
CA LEU A 11 11.14 -9.19 -6.77
C LEU A 11 11.82 -8.89 -8.10
N TYR A 12 12.85 -9.65 -8.49
CA TYR A 12 13.65 -9.37 -9.70
C TYR A 12 12.82 -9.29 -10.99
N ASN A 13 11.79 -10.13 -11.09
CA ASN A 13 10.87 -10.21 -12.22
C ASN A 13 9.69 -9.21 -12.15
N ASN A 14 9.64 -8.36 -11.11
CA ASN A 14 8.64 -7.32 -11.01
C ASN A 14 9.18 -5.99 -11.54
N ASP A 15 8.80 -5.66 -12.77
CA ASP A 15 9.17 -4.43 -13.47
C ASP A 15 8.14 -3.30 -13.33
N GLU A 16 7.39 -3.32 -12.25
CA GLU A 16 6.43 -2.28 -11.87
C GLU A 16 7.05 -1.31 -10.84
N PHE A 17 6.86 -0.02 -11.06
CA PHE A 17 7.30 1.04 -10.17
C PHE A 17 6.14 1.95 -9.78
N ASP A 18 5.97 2.19 -8.50
CA ASP A 18 4.98 3.13 -7.98
C ASP A 18 5.62 4.49 -7.68
N VAL A 19 5.04 5.57 -8.22
CA VAL A 19 5.49 6.93 -8.00
C VAL A 19 4.32 7.79 -7.52
N LEU A 20 4.51 8.50 -6.41
CA LEU A 20 3.60 9.57 -6.04
C LEU A 20 3.87 10.79 -6.94
N LEU A 21 2.85 11.22 -7.66
CA LEU A 21 2.86 12.48 -8.40
C LEU A 21 2.33 13.57 -7.47
N GLU A 22 3.26 14.29 -6.81
CA GLU A 22 2.93 15.40 -5.93
C GLU A 22 2.38 16.58 -6.74
N LEU A 23 1.12 16.91 -6.50
CA LEU A 23 0.44 18.03 -7.15
C LEU A 23 0.82 19.33 -6.44
N ARG A 24 1.85 20.01 -6.97
CA ARG A 24 2.29 21.32 -6.47
C ARG A 24 1.44 22.49 -6.97
N SER A 25 0.57 22.25 -7.93
CA SER A 25 -0.25 23.27 -8.60
C SER A 25 -1.37 23.85 -7.74
N PHE A 26 -1.49 23.50 -6.46
CA PHE A 26 -2.39 24.21 -5.53
C PHE A 26 -1.62 25.39 -4.90
N PRO A 27 -1.76 26.63 -5.45
CA PRO A 27 -1.15 27.81 -4.83
C PRO A 27 -1.61 27.87 -3.38
N ASN A 28 -0.68 28.08 -2.44
CA ASN A 28 -0.98 28.06 -1.00
C ASN A 28 -1.54 26.72 -0.48
N HIS A 29 -0.99 25.57 -0.90
CA HIS A 29 -1.31 24.24 -0.31
C HIS A 29 -1.32 24.20 1.24
N LYS A 30 -0.59 25.10 1.90
CA LYS A 30 -0.60 25.30 3.37
C LYS A 30 -1.96 25.72 3.93
N ARG A 31 -2.83 26.32 3.11
CA ARG A 31 -4.19 26.75 3.45
C ARG A 31 -5.25 25.67 3.18
N ILE A 32 -4.84 24.49 2.67
CA ILE A 32 -5.76 23.36 2.51
C ILE A 32 -6.10 22.80 3.88
N ASN A 33 -7.36 22.95 4.29
CA ASN A 33 -7.82 22.44 5.57
C ASN A 33 -8.23 20.96 5.46
N GLN A 34 -7.80 20.15 6.42
CA GLN A 34 -8.18 18.73 6.50
C GLN A 34 -9.41 18.58 7.40
N VAL A 35 -10.55 18.22 6.82
CA VAL A 35 -11.76 17.91 7.60
C VAL A 35 -11.90 16.40 7.73
N ARG A 36 -11.87 15.88 8.97
CA ARG A 36 -11.95 14.43 9.22
C ARG A 36 -13.30 13.88 8.79
N ASN A 37 -13.30 12.75 8.09
CA ASN A 37 -14.53 12.00 7.84
C ASN A 37 -14.86 11.10 9.04
N ARG A 38 -15.89 11.47 9.82
CA ARG A 38 -16.30 10.72 11.01
C ARG A 38 -16.87 9.33 10.69
N SER A 39 -17.53 9.16 9.55
CA SER A 39 -18.09 7.86 9.15
C SER A 39 -17.07 6.96 8.46
N ARG A 40 -15.91 7.51 8.05
CA ARG A 40 -14.84 6.77 7.34
C ARG A 40 -13.47 7.10 7.94
N PRO A 41 -13.06 6.39 9.01
CA PRO A 41 -11.73 6.56 9.59
C PRO A 41 -10.64 6.41 8.53
N GLY A 42 -9.58 7.21 8.64
CA GLY A 42 -8.48 7.26 7.68
C GLY A 42 -8.74 8.09 6.42
N TYR A 43 -9.98 8.53 6.19
CA TYR A 43 -10.32 9.43 5.09
C TYR A 43 -10.56 10.86 5.59
N VAL A 44 -10.22 11.83 4.75
CA VAL A 44 -10.44 13.27 4.99
C VAL A 44 -11.10 13.92 3.79
N PHE A 45 -11.83 14.99 4.03
CA PHE A 45 -12.15 15.99 3.01
C PHE A 45 -11.02 17.02 2.97
N LEU A 46 -10.70 17.48 1.77
CA LEU A 46 -9.76 18.58 1.57
C LEU A 46 -10.59 19.82 1.28
N ASP A 47 -10.59 20.77 2.21
CA ASP A 47 -11.28 22.05 2.10
C ASP A 47 -10.35 23.09 1.49
N LEU A 48 -10.73 23.54 0.29
CA LEU A 48 -10.01 24.48 -0.56
C LEU A 48 -10.68 25.86 -0.56
N SER A 49 -11.67 26.12 0.30
CA SER A 49 -12.34 27.41 0.41
C SER A 49 -11.39 28.57 0.68
N GLY A 50 -10.27 28.32 1.37
CA GLY A 50 -9.19 29.30 1.59
C GLY A 50 -8.11 29.33 0.51
N VAL A 51 -8.21 28.51 -0.54
CA VAL A 51 -7.13 28.26 -1.51
C VAL A 51 -7.52 28.71 -2.91
N CYS A 52 -8.74 28.41 -3.32
CA CYS A 52 -9.18 28.43 -4.72
C CYS A 52 -10.18 29.54 -5.07
N THR A 53 -10.22 30.64 -4.33
CA THR A 53 -11.26 31.68 -4.51
C THR A 53 -11.17 32.44 -5.83
N GLU A 54 -10.06 32.36 -6.58
CA GLU A 54 -9.82 33.23 -7.74
C GLU A 54 -9.22 32.54 -8.99
N ASP A 55 -8.93 31.23 -8.95
CA ASP A 55 -8.34 30.49 -10.08
C ASP A 55 -9.40 29.62 -10.78
N ALA A 56 -9.49 29.69 -12.11
CA ALA A 56 -10.37 28.88 -12.93
C ALA A 56 -10.17 27.36 -12.71
N VAL A 57 -8.93 26.94 -12.48
CA VAL A 57 -8.61 25.53 -12.15
C VAL A 57 -9.19 25.17 -10.77
N GLY A 58 -9.11 26.10 -9.82
CA GLY A 58 -9.70 25.94 -8.49
C GLY A 58 -11.22 25.74 -8.54
N LEU A 59 -11.91 26.53 -9.37
CA LEU A 59 -13.36 26.43 -9.55
C LEU A 59 -13.78 25.09 -10.19
N GLU A 60 -13.03 24.59 -11.18
CA GLU A 60 -13.31 23.29 -11.81
C GLU A 60 -13.13 22.12 -10.82
N LEU A 61 -12.10 22.22 -9.96
CA LEU A 61 -11.77 21.20 -8.96
C LEU A 61 -12.70 21.22 -7.73
N VAL A 62 -13.33 22.35 -7.45
CA VAL A 62 -14.15 22.61 -6.26
C VAL A 62 -15.60 22.96 -6.67
N ASN A 63 -16.25 22.05 -7.40
CA ASN A 63 -17.63 22.26 -7.87
C ASN A 63 -18.68 21.83 -6.82
N ASN A 64 -18.61 22.36 -5.60
CA ASN A 64 -19.59 22.09 -4.55
C ASN A 64 -19.64 23.22 -3.49
N PRO A 65 -20.80 23.42 -2.83
CA PRO A 65 -21.00 24.52 -1.88
C PRO A 65 -20.16 24.40 -0.60
N LYS A 66 -19.56 23.25 -0.32
CA LYS A 66 -18.72 23.05 0.87
C LYS A 66 -17.26 23.43 0.64
N GLY A 67 -16.87 23.76 -0.60
CA GLY A 67 -15.48 24.09 -0.91
C GLY A 67 -14.54 22.89 -0.91
N TYR A 68 -15.06 21.65 -1.00
CA TYR A 68 -14.22 20.45 -0.94
C TYR A 68 -13.64 20.08 -2.30
N LEU A 69 -12.41 19.56 -2.35
CA LEU A 69 -11.86 19.01 -3.58
C LEU A 69 -12.68 17.80 -4.05
N ASP A 70 -13.18 17.85 -5.28
CA ASP A 70 -13.84 16.71 -5.91
C ASP A 70 -12.79 15.80 -6.57
N ARG A 71 -12.69 14.55 -6.10
CA ARG A 71 -11.80 13.55 -6.67
C ARG A 71 -12.07 13.32 -8.16
N SER A 72 -13.33 13.27 -8.57
CA SER A 72 -13.71 13.01 -9.96
C SER A 72 -13.28 14.16 -10.85
N CYS A 73 -13.46 15.41 -10.41
CA CYS A 73 -12.94 16.58 -11.13
C CYS A 73 -11.41 16.53 -11.20
N LEU A 74 -10.74 16.25 -10.08
CA LEU A 74 -9.28 16.10 -10.06
C LEU A 74 -8.79 15.03 -11.06
N MET A 75 -9.40 13.85 -11.04
CA MET A 75 -8.99 12.76 -11.94
C MET A 75 -9.33 13.04 -13.40
N LYS A 76 -10.35 13.84 -13.71
CA LYS A 76 -10.67 14.30 -15.06
C LYS A 76 -9.66 15.34 -15.52
N TRP A 77 -9.40 16.35 -14.70
CA TRP A 77 -8.40 17.39 -14.97
C TRP A 77 -7.02 16.77 -15.25
N MET A 78 -6.57 15.85 -14.39
CA MET A 78 -5.30 15.13 -14.62
C MET A 78 -5.33 14.26 -15.88
N HIS A 79 -6.46 13.62 -16.18
CA HIS A 79 -6.57 12.86 -17.41
C HIS A 79 -6.45 13.77 -18.63
N HIS A 80 -7.09 14.93 -18.66
CA HIS A 80 -6.90 15.88 -19.76
C HIS A 80 -5.43 16.29 -19.93
N LEU A 81 -4.70 16.51 -18.83
CA LEU A 81 -3.26 16.84 -18.88
C LEU A 81 -2.39 15.71 -19.44
N PHE A 82 -2.69 14.46 -19.11
CA PHE A 82 -1.82 13.32 -19.41
C PHE A 82 -2.34 12.39 -20.51
N HIS A 83 -3.54 12.58 -21.04
CA HIS A 83 -4.17 11.62 -21.97
C HIS A 83 -3.33 11.32 -23.21
N ALA A 84 -2.50 12.27 -23.65
CA ALA A 84 -1.61 12.10 -24.79
C ALA A 84 -0.40 11.19 -24.51
N ILE A 85 -0.07 10.94 -23.23
CA ILE A 85 1.21 10.31 -22.81
C ILE A 85 0.98 9.09 -21.92
N MET A 86 -0.08 9.08 -21.11
CA MET A 86 -0.30 8.06 -20.08
C MET A 86 -1.67 7.40 -20.19
N ASN A 87 -1.71 6.09 -19.98
CA ASN A 87 -2.96 5.35 -19.88
C ASN A 87 -3.49 5.45 -18.44
N LYS A 88 -4.80 5.65 -18.28
CA LYS A 88 -5.43 5.70 -16.96
C LYS A 88 -5.84 4.29 -16.52
N TYR A 89 -5.29 3.83 -15.39
CA TYR A 89 -5.68 2.57 -14.75
C TYR A 89 -6.15 2.83 -13.32
N GLY A 90 -7.48 2.83 -13.13
CA GLY A 90 -8.08 3.17 -11.84
C GLY A 90 -7.75 4.60 -11.43
N ILE A 91 -6.94 4.74 -10.38
CA ILE A 91 -6.49 6.04 -9.84
C ILE A 91 -5.07 6.42 -10.29
N CYS A 92 -4.36 5.53 -10.98
CA CYS A 92 -3.01 5.75 -11.45
C CYS A 92 -3.00 6.13 -12.93
N PHE A 93 -1.97 6.86 -13.33
CA PHE A 93 -1.60 7.08 -14.72
C PHE A 93 -0.35 6.28 -15.00
N THR A 94 -0.38 5.34 -15.94
CA THR A 94 0.70 4.39 -16.16
C THR A 94 1.43 4.70 -17.46
N ILE A 95 2.76 4.75 -17.38
CA ILE A 95 3.65 4.72 -18.54
C ILE A 95 4.19 3.30 -18.69
N HIS A 96 4.07 2.75 -19.89
CA HIS A 96 4.74 1.50 -20.26
C HIS A 96 5.97 1.81 -21.10
N ALA A 97 7.13 1.44 -20.60
CA ALA A 97 8.38 1.55 -21.33
C ALA A 97 8.80 0.15 -21.80
N LYS A 98 9.17 0.05 -23.07
CA LYS A 98 9.64 -1.19 -23.69
C LYS A 98 11.02 -0.96 -24.27
N SER A 99 11.91 -1.89 -23.95
CA SER A 99 13.22 -2.05 -24.58
C SER A 99 13.30 -3.45 -25.20
N LEU A 100 14.35 -3.72 -25.97
CA LEU A 100 14.54 -5.02 -26.64
C LEU A 100 14.54 -6.22 -25.66
N SER A 101 14.97 -6.01 -24.41
CA SER A 101 15.13 -7.08 -23.41
C SER A 101 14.22 -6.95 -22.20
N ARG A 102 13.45 -5.86 -22.08
CA ARG A 102 12.71 -5.56 -20.85
C ARG A 102 11.50 -4.68 -21.08
N HIS A 103 10.40 -5.02 -20.44
CA HIS A 103 9.19 -4.21 -20.38
C HIS A 103 9.00 -3.79 -18.92
N PHE A 104 8.82 -2.50 -18.67
CA PHE A 104 8.52 -2.00 -17.33
C PHE A 104 7.36 -1.01 -17.35
N SER A 105 6.66 -0.90 -16.22
CA SER A 105 5.57 0.05 -16.02
C SER A 105 5.87 0.97 -14.85
N ILE A 106 5.48 2.23 -15.00
CA ILE A 106 5.54 3.22 -13.92
C ILE A 106 4.13 3.74 -13.68
N ASP A 107 3.62 3.51 -12.49
CA ASP A 107 2.32 3.97 -12.02
C ASP A 107 2.46 5.29 -11.27
N PHE A 108 1.98 6.37 -11.88
CA PHE A 108 1.92 7.69 -11.28
C PHE A 108 0.60 7.84 -10.53
N MET A 109 0.66 7.73 -9.20
CA MET A 109 -0.48 7.94 -8.32
C MET A 109 -0.55 9.42 -7.90
N PRO A 110 -1.64 10.14 -8.21
CA PRO A 110 -1.80 11.52 -7.79
C PRO A 110 -1.79 11.67 -6.27
N ALA A 111 -1.15 12.71 -5.78
CA ALA A 111 -1.14 13.01 -4.36
C ALA A 111 -1.17 14.52 -4.12
N VAL A 112 -2.13 14.98 -3.31
CA VAL A 112 -2.16 16.36 -2.84
C VAL A 112 -1.32 16.44 -1.57
N LYS A 113 -0.29 17.28 -1.57
CA LYS A 113 0.53 17.53 -0.37
C LYS A 113 -0.31 18.27 0.67
N ILE A 114 -0.27 17.80 1.91
CA ILE A 114 -0.93 18.45 3.05
C ILE A 114 0.09 18.68 4.17
N GLU A 115 0.08 19.87 4.75
CA GLU A 115 0.91 20.16 5.92
C GLU A 115 0.20 19.70 7.22
N ARG A 116 1.00 19.22 8.17
CA ARG A 116 0.56 18.94 9.54
C ARG A 116 1.54 19.59 10.52
N ALA A 117 1.08 19.86 11.73
CA ALA A 117 1.86 20.55 12.77
C ALA A 117 3.17 19.84 13.17
N LYS A 118 3.37 18.58 12.78
CA LYS A 118 4.63 17.85 12.91
C LYS A 118 5.27 17.77 11.52
N SER A 119 6.56 18.05 11.44
CA SER A 119 7.38 18.27 10.22
C SER A 119 7.46 17.11 9.21
N SER A 120 6.57 16.12 9.26
CA SER A 120 6.48 15.09 8.24
C SER A 120 5.57 15.54 7.09
N THR A 121 5.95 15.17 5.86
CA THR A 121 5.16 15.50 4.68
C THR A 121 4.06 14.46 4.50
N TRP A 122 2.81 14.90 4.61
CA TRP A 122 1.64 14.06 4.41
C TRP A 122 1.08 14.25 3.00
N TYR A 123 0.41 13.22 2.52
CA TYR A 123 -0.24 13.18 1.23
C TYR A 123 -1.68 12.75 1.37
N ALA A 124 -2.57 13.39 0.61
CA ALA A 124 -3.94 12.98 0.42
C ALA A 124 -4.09 12.32 -0.96
N ILE A 125 -4.43 11.04 -0.96
CA ILE A 125 -4.46 10.17 -2.14
C ILE A 125 -5.93 9.95 -2.55
N PRO A 126 -6.28 10.07 -3.85
CA PRO A 126 -7.65 9.93 -4.37
C PRO A 126 -8.13 8.47 -4.41
N LYS A 127 -8.06 7.74 -3.29
CA LYS A 127 -8.42 6.32 -3.25
C LYS A 127 -9.94 6.14 -3.21
N VAL A 128 -10.48 5.41 -4.17
CA VAL A 128 -11.88 4.96 -4.14
C VAL A 128 -12.02 3.86 -3.09
N LYS A 129 -13.01 3.99 -2.22
CA LYS A 129 -13.48 2.87 -1.39
C LYS A 129 -15.00 2.90 -1.40
N SER A 130 -15.62 1.73 -1.43
CA SER A 130 -17.06 1.58 -1.27
C SER A 130 -17.48 2.10 0.11
N GLY A 131 -18.61 2.78 0.19
CA GLY A 131 -19.14 3.33 1.43
C GLY A 131 -20.43 4.09 1.17
N PRO A 132 -21.34 4.15 2.16
CA PRO A 132 -22.62 4.82 1.99
C PRO A 132 -22.44 6.32 1.75
N GLY A 133 -23.18 6.86 0.78
CA GLY A 133 -23.45 8.29 0.63
C GLY A 133 -22.75 9.00 -0.52
N ASN A 134 -23.40 10.08 -0.98
CA ASN A 134 -22.97 10.96 -2.07
C ASN A 134 -21.64 11.69 -1.81
N MET A 135 -21.05 11.55 -0.62
CA MET A 135 -19.81 12.23 -0.23
C MET A 135 -18.54 11.43 -0.53
N ALA A 136 -18.64 10.19 -1.04
CA ALA A 136 -17.48 9.35 -1.33
C ALA A 136 -16.53 9.96 -2.38
N ASN A 137 -17.00 10.87 -3.23
CA ASN A 137 -16.19 11.58 -4.23
C ASN A 137 -15.32 12.70 -3.65
N PHE A 138 -15.58 13.15 -2.44
CA PHE A 138 -14.84 14.26 -1.83
C PHE A 138 -13.81 13.80 -0.78
N THR A 139 -13.61 12.48 -0.67
CA THR A 139 -12.73 11.91 0.36
C THR A 139 -11.43 11.39 -0.20
N PHE A 140 -10.35 11.66 0.53
CA PHE A 140 -8.99 11.25 0.22
C PHE A 140 -8.41 10.42 1.37
N LEU A 141 -7.62 9.40 1.04
CA LEU A 141 -6.88 8.62 2.02
C LEU A 141 -5.62 9.39 2.40
N ILE A 142 -5.39 9.62 3.69
CA ILE A 142 -4.15 10.25 4.17
C ILE A 142 -3.03 9.23 4.27
N SER A 143 -1.83 9.58 3.80
CA SER A 143 -0.65 8.73 3.90
C SER A 143 0.61 9.55 4.18
N ASP A 144 1.49 9.03 5.04
CA ASP A 144 2.82 9.56 5.28
C ASP A 144 3.85 8.57 4.72
N VAL A 145 4.05 8.62 3.40
CA VAL A 145 4.89 7.64 2.69
C VAL A 145 6.35 7.69 3.16
N GLN A 146 6.84 8.88 3.53
CA GLN A 146 8.20 9.01 4.05
C GLN A 146 8.36 8.26 5.38
N SER A 147 7.43 8.46 6.32
CA SER A 147 7.44 7.74 7.59
C SER A 147 7.22 6.24 7.42
N GLU A 148 6.43 5.81 6.42
CA GLU A 148 6.28 4.39 6.06
C GLU A 148 7.63 3.77 5.68
N LEU A 149 8.35 4.43 4.78
CA LEU A 149 9.67 4.00 4.31
C LEU A 149 10.69 3.95 5.44
N GLU A 150 10.69 4.96 6.32
CA GLU A 150 11.58 5.00 7.48
C GLU A 150 11.32 3.83 8.45
N LEU A 151 10.06 3.52 8.73
CA LEU A 151 9.70 2.38 9.59
C LEU A 151 10.20 1.06 9.02
N ILE A 152 10.00 0.83 7.72
CA ILE A 152 10.47 -0.39 7.05
C ILE A 152 12.00 -0.45 6.97
N ASN A 153 12.67 0.68 6.78
CA ASN A 153 14.12 0.73 6.82
C ASN A 153 14.68 0.34 8.19
N ARG A 154 14.01 0.72 9.28
CA ARG A 154 14.39 0.36 10.65
C ARG A 154 14.14 -1.11 11.01
N CYS A 155 13.37 -1.86 10.21
CA CYS A 155 13.17 -3.29 10.44
C CYS A 155 14.37 -4.16 10.06
N GLY A 156 15.37 -3.62 9.34
CA GLY A 156 16.59 -4.35 9.02
C GLY A 156 16.52 -5.28 7.81
N PHE A 157 17.64 -5.93 7.53
CA PHE A 157 17.81 -6.80 6.36
C PHE A 157 16.94 -8.06 6.44
N SER A 158 16.94 -8.75 7.59
CA SER A 158 16.20 -10.00 7.79
C SER A 158 14.70 -9.84 7.51
N MET A 159 14.10 -8.75 8.01
CA MET A 159 12.68 -8.45 7.79
C MET A 159 12.38 -8.19 6.32
N LYS A 160 13.22 -7.41 5.63
CA LYS A 160 13.06 -7.16 4.19
C LYS A 160 13.18 -8.44 3.36
N THR A 161 14.09 -9.33 3.74
CA THR A 161 14.24 -10.64 3.11
C THR A 161 13.01 -11.52 3.37
N ALA A 162 12.50 -11.56 4.61
CA ALA A 162 11.25 -12.26 4.93
C ALA A 162 10.05 -11.72 4.14
N LEU A 163 9.94 -10.40 3.96
CA LEU A 163 8.90 -9.77 3.12
C LEU A 163 9.00 -10.17 1.65
N ARG A 164 10.21 -10.34 1.10
CA ARG A 164 10.41 -10.87 -0.26
C ARG A 164 9.97 -12.33 -0.35
N LEU A 165 10.33 -13.15 0.64
CA LEU A 165 9.90 -14.56 0.71
C LEU A 165 8.37 -14.68 0.77
N LEU A 166 7.70 -13.81 1.54
CA LEU A 166 6.24 -13.75 1.59
C LEU A 166 5.61 -13.34 0.25
N GLN A 167 6.22 -12.42 -0.49
CA GLN A 167 5.75 -12.07 -1.84
C GLN A 167 5.86 -13.26 -2.80
N VAL A 168 6.96 -14.02 -2.75
CA VAL A 168 7.12 -15.24 -3.54
C VAL A 168 6.06 -16.28 -3.16
N LEU A 169 5.81 -16.47 -1.86
CA LEU A 169 4.78 -17.38 -1.35
C LEU A 169 3.39 -16.96 -1.81
N HIS A 170 3.04 -15.69 -1.72
CA HIS A 170 1.77 -15.16 -2.23
C HIS A 170 1.57 -15.52 -3.70
N THR A 171 2.61 -15.32 -4.52
CA THR A 171 2.56 -15.60 -5.95
C THR A 171 2.44 -17.10 -6.22
N SER A 172 3.21 -17.95 -5.53
CA SER A 172 3.15 -19.41 -5.71
C SER A 172 1.84 -20.02 -5.24
N LYS A 173 1.19 -19.41 -4.24
CA LYS A 173 -0.13 -19.81 -3.74
C LYS A 173 -1.31 -19.12 -4.44
N ASN A 174 -1.04 -18.30 -5.46
CA ASN A 174 -2.06 -17.60 -6.24
C ASN A 174 -3.05 -16.77 -5.38
N LEU A 175 -2.54 -16.13 -4.31
CA LEU A 175 -3.34 -15.37 -3.35
C LEU A 175 -3.63 -13.95 -3.84
N LYS A 176 -4.17 -13.80 -5.07
CA LYS A 176 -4.20 -12.55 -5.87
C LYS A 176 -4.64 -11.25 -5.16
N LYS A 177 -5.50 -11.30 -4.13
CA LYS A 177 -5.93 -10.09 -3.39
C LYS A 177 -4.96 -9.68 -2.28
N LEU A 178 -4.07 -10.57 -1.85
CA LEU A 178 -3.06 -10.30 -0.82
C LEU A 178 -1.91 -9.52 -1.45
N SER A 179 -2.03 -8.20 -1.47
CA SER A 179 -0.96 -7.32 -1.93
C SER A 179 0.23 -7.24 -0.96
N CYS A 180 1.37 -6.80 -1.50
CA CYS A 180 2.58 -6.45 -0.74
C CYS A 180 2.28 -5.43 0.39
N TYR A 181 1.29 -4.55 0.20
CA TYR A 181 0.90 -3.57 1.20
C TYR A 181 0.38 -4.20 2.51
N HIS A 182 -0.29 -5.35 2.45
CA HIS A 182 -0.70 -6.07 3.66
C HIS A 182 0.52 -6.56 4.44
N MET A 183 1.54 -7.06 3.74
CA MET A 183 2.77 -7.58 4.36
C MET A 183 3.58 -6.44 4.99
N ILE A 184 3.71 -5.31 4.30
CA ILE A 184 4.30 -4.07 4.83
C ILE A 184 3.55 -3.60 6.08
N THR A 185 2.22 -3.61 6.04
CA THR A 185 1.38 -3.21 7.18
C THR A 185 1.63 -4.08 8.41
N VAL A 186 1.73 -5.41 8.22
CA VAL A 186 2.08 -6.34 9.31
C VAL A 186 3.47 -6.03 9.87
N ALA A 187 4.49 -5.85 9.02
CA ALA A 187 5.84 -5.53 9.47
C ALA A 187 5.92 -4.21 10.25
N ILE A 188 5.15 -3.19 9.84
CA ILE A 188 5.08 -1.91 10.56
C ILE A 188 4.41 -2.07 11.92
N TRP A 189 3.31 -2.83 12.01
CA TRP A 189 2.66 -3.09 13.30
C TRP A 189 3.58 -3.88 14.23
N LEU A 190 4.30 -4.87 13.72
CA LEU A 190 5.29 -5.61 14.48
C LEU A 190 6.39 -4.70 15.03
N HIS A 191 6.94 -3.82 14.18
CA HIS A 191 7.91 -2.81 14.59
C HIS A 191 7.39 -1.88 15.69
N ARG A 192 6.14 -1.44 15.59
CA ARG A 192 5.52 -0.56 16.59
C ARG A 192 5.26 -1.26 17.91
N ASN A 193 4.91 -2.54 17.86
CA ASN A 193 4.58 -3.32 19.05
C ASN A 193 5.83 -3.78 19.82
N LEU A 194 6.86 -4.24 19.10
CA LEU A 194 8.07 -4.81 19.69
C LEU A 194 9.25 -3.83 19.79
N GLY A 195 9.22 -2.75 19.02
CA GLY A 195 10.31 -1.80 18.90
C GLY A 195 11.45 -2.28 17.99
N HIS A 196 12.22 -1.31 17.50
CA HIS A 196 13.30 -1.57 16.53
C HIS A 196 14.44 -2.44 17.09
N HIS A 197 14.75 -2.33 18.38
CA HIS A 197 15.79 -3.14 19.04
C HIS A 197 15.45 -4.63 19.07
N THR A 198 14.15 -4.98 18.99
CA THR A 198 13.70 -6.38 18.96
C THR A 198 13.57 -6.88 17.53
N VAL A 199 13.05 -6.05 16.62
CA VAL A 199 12.77 -6.46 15.23
C VAL A 199 14.02 -6.54 14.36
N ASN A 200 14.93 -5.56 14.44
CA ASN A 200 16.12 -5.52 13.59
C ASN A 200 17.05 -6.74 13.76
N PRO A 201 17.35 -7.24 14.99
CA PRO A 201 18.24 -8.38 15.16
C PRO A 201 17.58 -9.74 14.87
N MET A 202 16.31 -9.80 14.48
CA MET A 202 15.66 -11.08 14.16
C MET A 202 16.42 -11.83 13.06
N SER A 203 16.48 -13.15 13.18
CA SER A 203 16.88 -14.00 12.05
C SER A 203 15.85 -13.92 10.92
N ILE A 204 16.23 -14.29 9.70
CA ILE A 204 15.29 -14.36 8.57
C ILE A 204 14.14 -15.33 8.89
N THR A 205 14.46 -16.44 9.55
CA THR A 205 13.49 -17.47 9.95
C THR A 205 12.48 -16.93 10.95
N ASP A 206 12.94 -16.25 12.01
CA ASP A 206 12.06 -15.65 13.02
C ASP A 206 11.17 -14.57 12.40
N ALA A 207 11.76 -13.68 11.60
CA ALA A 207 11.03 -12.63 10.90
C ALA A 207 9.93 -13.23 9.99
N LEU A 208 10.25 -14.27 9.22
CA LEU A 208 9.28 -14.95 8.37
C LEU A 208 8.15 -15.60 9.17
N PHE A 209 8.47 -16.33 10.24
CA PHE A 209 7.45 -17.00 11.06
C PHE A 209 6.53 -16.02 11.79
N VAL A 210 7.07 -14.93 12.32
CA VAL A 210 6.27 -13.90 12.99
C VAL A 210 5.37 -13.19 12.00
N LEU A 211 5.90 -12.76 10.84
CA LEU A 211 5.06 -12.14 9.80
C LEU A 211 3.95 -13.07 9.30
N LEU A 212 4.25 -14.36 9.08
CA LEU A 212 3.24 -15.35 8.67
C LEU A 212 2.15 -15.52 9.72
N THR A 213 2.55 -15.58 10.98
CA THR A 213 1.62 -15.74 12.11
C THR A 213 0.72 -14.53 12.25
N ASP A 214 1.28 -13.32 12.26
CA ASP A 214 0.52 -12.07 12.37
C ASP A 214 -0.41 -11.86 11.16
N LEU A 215 0.04 -12.21 9.96
CA LEU A 215 -0.80 -12.13 8.76
C LEU A 215 -1.96 -13.14 8.84
N CYS A 216 -1.69 -14.38 9.26
CA CYS A 216 -2.72 -15.40 9.45
C CYS A 216 -3.76 -14.97 10.50
N ASP A 217 -3.29 -14.42 11.61
CA ASP A 217 -4.13 -13.88 12.68
C ASP A 217 -5.00 -12.72 12.18
N ALA A 218 -4.45 -11.82 11.36
CA ALA A 218 -5.21 -10.74 10.77
C ALA A 218 -6.37 -11.26 9.89
N PHE A 219 -6.14 -12.29 9.07
CA PHE A 219 -7.19 -12.93 8.27
C PHE A 219 -8.24 -13.65 9.15
N LYS A 220 -7.81 -14.38 10.19
CA LYS A 220 -8.73 -15.04 11.13
C LYS A 220 -9.61 -14.04 11.88
N LYS A 221 -9.01 -12.94 12.35
CA LYS A 221 -9.68 -11.83 13.03
C LYS A 221 -10.45 -10.93 12.05
N LYS A 222 -10.30 -11.16 10.74
CA LYS A 222 -10.87 -10.36 9.64
C LYS A 222 -10.51 -8.87 9.73
N HIS A 223 -9.39 -8.54 10.36
CA HIS A 223 -8.98 -7.17 10.62
C HIS A 223 -7.47 -6.99 10.50
N LEU A 224 -7.06 -6.06 9.65
CA LEU A 224 -5.71 -5.49 9.61
C LEU A 224 -5.85 -3.98 9.54
N GLY A 225 -5.44 -3.27 10.58
CA GLY A 225 -5.57 -1.81 10.64
C GLY A 225 -4.60 -1.12 9.69
N TYR A 226 -5.07 -0.08 8.99
CA TYR A 226 -4.21 0.80 8.21
C TYR A 226 -3.18 1.50 9.10
N VAL A 227 -1.94 1.60 8.64
CA VAL A 227 -0.81 2.08 9.45
C VAL A 227 -0.99 3.51 9.98
N TRP A 228 -1.72 4.38 9.29
CA TRP A 228 -2.00 5.75 9.76
C TRP A 228 -3.35 5.89 10.45
N ASN A 229 -4.18 4.85 10.43
CA ASN A 229 -5.46 4.82 11.14
C ASN A 229 -5.91 3.37 11.41
N ALA A 230 -5.68 2.87 12.62
CA ALA A 230 -5.97 1.48 12.99
C ALA A 230 -7.46 1.08 12.85
N LYS A 231 -8.39 2.05 12.84
CA LYS A 231 -9.83 1.80 12.66
C LYS A 231 -10.19 1.53 11.20
N LEU A 232 -9.35 1.94 10.25
CA LEU A 232 -9.54 1.62 8.84
C LEU A 232 -9.00 0.22 8.56
N ASN A 233 -9.89 -0.76 8.42
CA ASN A 233 -9.50 -2.13 8.05
C ASN A 233 -9.11 -2.20 6.57
N ILE A 234 -7.92 -2.71 6.29
CA ILE A 234 -7.43 -2.90 4.91
C ILE A 234 -7.86 -4.24 4.31
N LEU A 235 -8.49 -5.12 5.09
CA LEU A 235 -9.07 -6.38 4.60
C LEU A 235 -10.56 -6.28 4.24
N ASP A 236 -11.18 -5.09 4.31
CA ASP A 236 -12.63 -4.93 4.07
C ASP A 236 -13.11 -5.35 2.66
N ASN A 237 -12.20 -5.49 1.69
CA ASN A 237 -12.51 -5.90 0.32
C ASN A 237 -12.44 -7.42 0.08
N PHE A 238 -12.17 -8.21 1.12
CA PHE A 238 -12.18 -9.67 1.05
C PHE A 238 -13.56 -10.19 1.47
N THR A 239 -14.07 -11.15 0.72
CA THR A 239 -15.27 -11.91 1.10
C THR A 239 -14.96 -12.86 2.27
N PRO A 240 -15.96 -13.29 3.05
CA PRO A 240 -15.75 -14.29 4.10
C PRO A 240 -15.08 -15.57 3.61
N THR A 241 -15.40 -16.01 2.39
CA THR A 241 -14.80 -17.19 1.76
C THR A 241 -13.33 -16.98 1.43
N GLU A 242 -12.97 -15.82 0.84
CA GLU A 242 -11.58 -15.46 0.57
C GLU A 242 -10.77 -15.35 1.87
N MET A 243 -11.33 -14.73 2.91
CA MET A 243 -10.68 -14.63 4.22
C MET A 243 -10.33 -16.00 4.80
N SER A 244 -11.30 -16.93 4.81
CA SER A 244 -11.10 -18.30 5.30
C SER A 244 -10.09 -19.07 4.46
N HIS A 245 -10.16 -18.95 3.13
CA HIS A 245 -9.21 -19.59 2.22
C HIS A 245 -7.77 -19.10 2.46
N TYR A 246 -7.57 -17.78 2.55
CA TYR A 246 -6.25 -17.17 2.73
C TYR A 246 -5.67 -17.53 4.11
N ALA A 247 -6.50 -17.51 5.16
CA ALA A 247 -6.10 -17.96 6.49
C ALA A 247 -5.65 -19.43 6.50
N SER A 248 -6.37 -20.29 5.77
CA SER A 248 -6.05 -21.72 5.66
C SER A 248 -4.73 -21.94 4.92
N GLU A 249 -4.53 -21.32 3.76
CA GLU A 249 -3.29 -21.44 2.98
C GLU A 249 -2.07 -20.96 3.77
N LEU A 250 -2.17 -19.78 4.40
CA LEU A 250 -1.09 -19.25 5.24
C LEU A 250 -0.78 -20.15 6.43
N SER A 251 -1.82 -20.70 7.08
CA SER A 251 -1.65 -21.67 8.18
C SER A 251 -0.98 -22.95 7.70
N GLY A 252 -1.36 -23.44 6.52
CA GLY A 252 -0.76 -24.62 5.90
C GLY A 252 0.73 -24.42 5.66
N VAL A 253 1.11 -23.31 5.04
CA VAL A 253 2.53 -23.01 4.80
C VAL A 253 3.31 -22.86 6.10
N TYR A 254 2.77 -22.16 7.09
CA TYR A 254 3.40 -22.05 8.42
C TYR A 254 3.69 -23.44 9.02
N LYS A 255 2.69 -24.35 9.00
CA LYS A 255 2.86 -25.72 9.53
C LYS A 255 3.95 -26.48 8.77
N THR A 256 3.94 -26.41 7.43
CA THR A 256 4.93 -27.06 6.59
C THR A 256 6.35 -26.56 6.87
N LEU A 257 6.56 -25.24 6.90
CA LEU A 257 7.86 -24.64 7.20
C LEU A 257 8.35 -25.01 8.60
N LYS A 258 7.45 -25.05 9.58
CA LYS A 258 7.79 -25.43 10.97
C LYS A 258 8.22 -26.89 11.09
N VAL A 259 7.62 -27.79 10.32
CA VAL A 259 8.07 -29.20 10.25
C VAL A 259 9.46 -29.29 9.66
N TYR A 260 9.73 -28.60 8.54
CA TYR A 260 11.05 -28.62 7.91
C TYR A 260 12.14 -28.06 8.83
N HIS A 261 11.87 -26.94 9.49
CA HIS A 261 12.83 -26.34 10.43
C HIS A 261 13.12 -27.22 11.65
N ARG A 262 12.15 -28.03 12.11
CA ARG A 262 12.37 -28.99 13.21
C ARG A 262 13.13 -30.25 12.78
N ASN A 263 13.08 -30.59 11.49
CA ASN A 263 13.58 -31.85 10.94
C ASN A 263 14.89 -31.67 10.15
N GLU A 264 15.69 -30.63 10.44
CA GLU A 264 16.91 -30.22 9.71
C GLU A 264 17.94 -31.35 9.46
N SER A 265 17.87 -32.48 10.18
CA SER A 265 18.71 -33.68 9.98
C SER A 265 18.22 -34.66 8.90
N THR A 266 17.08 -34.44 8.24
CA THR A 266 16.48 -35.40 7.27
C THR A 266 16.26 -34.86 5.85
N LEU A 267 16.69 -33.63 5.56
CA LEU A 267 16.51 -33.01 4.25
C LEU A 267 17.56 -33.52 3.25
N ASN A 268 17.35 -34.72 2.72
CA ASN A 268 17.99 -35.17 1.49
C ASN A 268 17.35 -34.41 0.30
N PHE A 269 18.11 -33.50 -0.31
CA PHE A 269 17.73 -32.75 -1.53
C PHE A 269 17.50 -33.64 -2.77
N SER A 270 17.61 -34.96 -2.66
CA SER A 270 17.46 -35.93 -3.75
C SER A 270 16.01 -36.16 -4.23
N ARG A 271 15.03 -35.34 -3.83
CA ARG A 271 13.64 -35.44 -4.30
C ARG A 271 13.29 -34.58 -5.53
N TYR A 272 14.28 -33.89 -6.12
CA TYR A 272 14.13 -33.24 -7.42
C TYR A 272 15.18 -33.76 -8.41
N SER A 273 15.10 -35.06 -8.69
CA SER A 273 15.61 -35.64 -9.94
C SER A 273 14.43 -36.35 -10.62
N TYR A 274 14.42 -36.30 -11.96
CA TYR A 274 13.35 -36.63 -12.92
C TYR A 274 12.50 -35.41 -13.30
N SER A 275 12.45 -34.95 -14.55
CA SER A 275 12.81 -35.60 -15.82
C SER A 275 12.90 -34.57 -16.96
N TYR A 276 14.06 -34.47 -17.60
CA TYR A 276 14.19 -34.09 -19.00
C TYR A 276 14.99 -35.20 -19.68
N ILE A 277 14.26 -36.04 -20.42
CA ILE A 277 14.75 -36.75 -21.61
C ILE A 277 13.98 -36.12 -22.76
#